data_AF-A0A2J4P6K5-F1
#
_entry.id   AF-A0A2J4P6K5-F1
#
_cell.length_a   1.000
_cell.length_b   1.000
_cell.length_c   1.000
_cell.angle_alpha   90.00
_cell.angle_beta   90.00
_cell.angle_gamma   90.00
#
_symmetry.space_group_name_H-M   'P 1'
#
loop_
_entity.id
_entity.type
_entity.pdbx_description
1 polymer ?
#
loop_
_entity_poly.entity_id
_entity_poly.type
_entity_poly.pdbx_seq_one_letter_code
_entity_poly.pdbx_strand_id
1 'polypeptide(L)'
;PAGHVELRSQVICAWRHIHMSPQDARQLNVANGQKVSVRSDGERQLTFDEVVVRVREDFALEFHIDTEEANAAGLKNGAQVTLIG
;
A
#
# COMPACT_ATOMS: atom_id res chain seq x y z
N PRO A 1 -24.52 -20.39 -7.47
CA PRO A 1 -24.93 -19.24 -6.61
C PRO A 1 -26.47 -19.18 -6.47
N ALA A 2 -27.00 -18.85 -5.27
CA ALA A 2 -28.42 -19.04 -4.93
C ALA A 2 -29.09 -17.85 -4.20
N GLY A 3 -28.60 -16.62 -4.35
CA GLY A 3 -29.24 -15.47 -3.69
C GLY A 3 -28.56 -14.13 -3.96
N HIS A 4 -29.19 -13.09 -3.43
CA HIS A 4 -28.76 -11.69 -3.47
C HIS A 4 -28.87 -11.10 -2.07
N VAL A 5 -27.89 -10.27 -1.69
CA VAL A 5 -27.93 -9.44 -0.49
C VAL A 5 -27.69 -7.99 -0.89
N GLU A 6 -28.57 -7.10 -0.43
CA GLU A 6 -28.42 -5.66 -0.64
C GLU A 6 -27.77 -5.04 0.59
N LEU A 7 -26.64 -4.37 0.39
CA LEU A 7 -25.96 -3.61 1.44
C LEU A 7 -26.09 -2.12 1.13
N ARG A 8 -26.55 -1.32 2.11
CA ARG A 8 -26.69 0.15 1.96
C ARG A 8 -25.38 0.91 2.10
N SER A 9 -24.37 0.27 2.67
CA SER A 9 -23.01 0.76 2.89
C SER A 9 -22.06 -0.44 2.88
N GLN A 10 -20.77 -0.25 3.17
CA GLN A 10 -19.68 -1.27 3.18
C GLN A 10 -18.80 -1.32 1.91
N VAL A 11 -19.06 -0.52 0.88
CA VAL A 11 -18.17 -0.41 -0.29
C VAL A 11 -17.25 0.81 -0.13
N ILE A 12 -15.96 0.60 -0.40
CA ILE A 12 -14.93 1.64 -0.34
C ILE A 12 -14.04 1.58 -1.59
N CYS A 13 -13.39 2.70 -1.92
CA CYS A 13 -12.16 2.69 -2.71
C CYS A 13 -10.99 2.44 -1.76
N ALA A 14 -10.12 1.48 -2.08
CA ALA A 14 -9.01 1.13 -1.21
C ALA A 14 -7.97 2.27 -1.22
N TRP A 15 -7.64 2.81 -0.04
CA TRP A 15 -6.57 3.80 0.07
C TRP A 15 -5.22 3.10 0.23
N ARG A 16 -4.22 3.53 -0.55
CA ARG A 16 -2.85 3.00 -0.51
C ARG A 16 -2.20 3.04 0.87
N HIS A 17 -1.48 1.99 1.22
CA HIS A 17 -0.82 1.86 2.52
C HIS A 17 0.31 0.83 2.48
N ILE A 18 1.21 0.87 3.46
CA ILE A 18 2.26 -0.14 3.64
C ILE A 18 1.97 -0.90 4.92
N HIS A 19 1.96 -2.23 4.83
CA HIS A 19 2.04 -3.11 5.99
C HIS A 19 3.50 -3.30 6.38
N MET A 20 3.79 -3.23 7.68
CA MET A 20 5.13 -3.46 8.23
C MET A 20 5.06 -4.23 9.56
N SER A 21 6.03 -5.09 9.82
CA SER A 21 6.29 -5.55 11.18
C SER A 21 6.93 -4.43 12.02
N PRO A 22 6.92 -4.50 13.36
CA PRO A 22 7.65 -3.53 14.20
C PRO A 22 9.16 -3.54 13.93
N GLN A 23 9.71 -4.66 13.46
CA GLN A 23 11.12 -4.73 13.06
C GLN A 23 11.37 -3.93 11.78
N ASP A 24 10.55 -4.11 10.74
CA ASP A 24 10.70 -3.38 9.48
C ASP A 24 10.53 -1.88 9.69
N ALA A 25 9.52 -1.49 10.49
CA ALA A 25 9.28 -0.09 10.83
C ALA A 25 10.50 0.56 11.53
N ARG A 26 11.15 -0.18 12.45
CA ARG A 26 12.40 0.28 13.09
C ARG A 26 13.56 0.37 12.09
N GLN A 27 13.72 -0.61 11.21
CA GLN A 27 14.79 -0.64 10.20
C GLN A 27 14.65 0.51 9.19
N LEU A 28 13.42 0.86 8.83
CA LEU A 28 13.08 1.94 7.91
C LEU A 28 12.87 3.29 8.62
N ASN A 29 13.02 3.34 9.95
CA ASN A 29 12.86 4.53 10.78
C ASN A 29 11.50 5.25 10.60
N VAL A 30 10.41 4.48 10.55
CA VAL A 30 9.03 4.98 10.44
C VAL A 30 8.15 4.48 11.58
N ALA A 31 7.04 5.17 11.83
CA ALA A 31 6.08 4.83 12.87
C ALA A 31 4.70 4.47 12.31
N ASN A 32 3.91 3.74 13.10
CA ASN A 32 2.52 3.46 12.77
C ASN A 32 1.71 4.75 12.60
N GLY A 33 0.93 4.83 11.51
CA GLY A 33 0.13 6.01 11.15
C GLY A 33 0.92 7.13 10.47
N GLN A 34 2.25 7.01 10.36
CA GLN A 34 3.06 7.97 9.62
C GLN A 34 2.69 7.94 8.14
N LYS A 35 2.68 9.11 7.51
CA LYS A 35 2.57 9.26 6.06
C LYS A 35 3.95 9.39 5.45
N VAL A 36 4.18 8.66 4.38
CA VAL A 36 5.45 8.59 3.66
C VAL A 36 5.21 8.68 2.16
N SER A 37 6.29 8.87 1.39
CA SER A 37 6.25 8.77 -0.06
C SER A 37 6.87 7.45 -0.51
N VAL A 38 6.32 6.85 -1.57
CA VAL A 38 6.83 5.62 -2.19
C VAL A 38 7.06 5.87 -3.66
N ARG A 39 8.24 5.54 -4.16
CA ARG A 39 8.58 5.69 -5.58
C ARG A 39 8.67 4.34 -6.26
N SER A 40 7.94 4.18 -7.35
CA SER A 40 8.11 3.04 -8.27
C SER A 40 9.24 3.31 -9.26
N ASP A 41 9.71 2.27 -9.95
CA ASP A 41 10.70 2.39 -11.01
C ASP A 41 10.10 2.02 -12.39
N GLY A 42 10.86 2.23 -13.46
CA GLY A 42 10.47 1.89 -14.83
C GLY A 42 9.88 3.06 -15.65
N GLU A 43 9.39 2.76 -16.84
CA GLU A 43 8.95 3.78 -17.83
C GLU A 43 7.75 4.61 -17.36
N ARG A 44 6.90 4.02 -16.52
CA ARG A 44 5.73 4.68 -15.91
C ARG A 44 5.96 5.00 -14.43
N GLN A 45 7.21 5.28 -14.05
CA GLN A 45 7.56 5.63 -12.68
C GLN A 45 6.67 6.75 -12.12
N LEU A 46 6.19 6.54 -10.90
CA LEU A 46 5.40 7.49 -10.12
C LEU A 46 5.98 7.61 -8.71
N THR A 47 5.72 8.75 -8.06
CA THR A 47 5.83 8.88 -6.61
C THR A 47 4.43 8.96 -6.02
N PHE A 48 4.13 8.03 -5.12
CA PHE A 48 2.90 7.98 -4.35
C PHE A 48 3.13 8.71 -3.03
N ASP A 49 2.57 9.91 -2.91
CA ASP A 49 2.59 10.64 -1.64
C ASP A 49 1.46 10.19 -0.71
N GLU A 50 1.51 10.60 0.56
CA GLU A 50 0.45 10.37 1.55
C GLU A 50 0.14 8.87 1.78
N VAL A 51 1.14 7.99 1.62
CA VAL A 51 1.01 6.55 1.87
C VAL A 51 1.06 6.30 3.37
N VAL A 52 0.02 5.65 3.92
CA VAL A 52 -0.05 5.40 5.36
C VAL A 52 0.72 4.14 5.74
N VAL A 53 1.63 4.26 6.71
CA VAL A 53 2.29 3.11 7.33
C VAL A 53 1.38 2.48 8.38
N ARG A 54 1.20 1.17 8.32
CA ARG A 54 0.46 0.38 9.32
C ARG A 54 1.39 -0.67 9.89
N VAL A 55 1.62 -0.61 11.21
CA VAL A 55 2.58 -1.50 11.89
C VAL A 55 1.83 -2.46 12.80
N ARG A 56 2.02 -3.77 12.58
CA ARG A 56 1.49 -4.84 13.43
C ARG A 56 2.42 -6.05 13.42
N GLU A 57 2.43 -6.84 14.50
CA GLU A 57 3.28 -8.03 14.65
C GLU A 57 3.01 -9.11 13.58
N ASP A 58 1.78 -9.19 13.07
CA ASP A 58 1.35 -10.19 12.09
C ASP A 58 1.45 -9.71 10.62
N PHE A 59 2.12 -8.57 10.38
CA PHE A 59 2.28 -8.00 9.05
C PHE A 59 3.63 -8.35 8.43
N ALA A 60 3.59 -8.65 7.13
CA ALA A 60 4.77 -8.67 6.27
C ALA A 60 4.96 -7.31 5.60
N LEU A 61 6.22 -6.94 5.31
CA LEU A 61 6.54 -5.72 4.59
C LEU A 61 5.96 -5.75 3.17
N GLU A 62 4.90 -4.99 2.93
CA GLU A 62 4.20 -4.98 1.64
C GLU A 62 3.49 -3.65 1.39
N PHE A 63 3.65 -3.10 0.17
CA PHE A 63 2.94 -1.90 -0.27
C PHE A 63 1.67 -2.29 -1.04
N HIS A 64 0.52 -1.92 -0.49
CA HIS A 64 -0.81 -2.23 -1.03
C HIS A 64 -1.35 -1.02 -1.78
N ILE A 65 -1.69 -1.25 -3.04
CA ILE A 65 -2.34 -0.31 -3.97
C ILE A 65 -3.42 -1.05 -4.75
N ASP A 66 -4.39 -0.33 -5.30
CA ASP A 66 -5.39 -0.93 -6.16
C ASP A 66 -4.85 -1.23 -7.57
N THR A 67 -5.69 -1.82 -8.42
CA THR A 67 -5.28 -2.25 -9.77
C THR A 67 -5.03 -1.05 -10.68
N GLU A 68 -5.78 0.03 -10.52
CA GLU A 68 -5.67 1.27 -11.27
C GLU A 68 -4.38 2.01 -10.94
N GLU A 69 -4.03 2.15 -9.66
CA GLU A 69 -2.76 2.68 -9.17
C GLU A 69 -1.57 1.85 -9.67
N ALA A 70 -1.66 0.51 -9.58
CA ALA A 70 -0.61 -0.38 -10.07
C ALA A 70 -0.41 -0.22 -11.59
N ASN A 71 -1.49 -0.23 -12.37
CA ASN A 71 -1.42 -0.06 -13.82
C ASN A 71 -0.92 1.35 -14.22
N ALA A 72 -1.27 2.38 -13.44
CA ALA A 72 -0.78 3.75 -13.66
C ALA A 72 0.74 3.84 -13.50
N ALA A 73 1.30 3.13 -12.50
CA ALA A 73 2.73 3.03 -12.24
C ALA A 73 3.47 1.93 -13.03
N GLY A 74 2.76 1.14 -13.83
CA GLY A 74 3.35 0.00 -14.55
C GLY A 74 3.78 -1.17 -13.65
N LEU A 75 3.23 -1.28 -12.45
CA LEU A 75 3.57 -2.31 -11.46
C LEU A 75 2.74 -3.58 -11.62
N LYS A 76 3.31 -4.70 -11.13
CA LYS A 76 2.67 -6.01 -10.96
C LYS A 76 3.08 -6.59 -9.60
N ASN A 77 2.36 -7.61 -9.14
CA ASN A 77 2.67 -8.27 -7.87
C ASN A 77 4.13 -8.74 -7.84
N GLY A 78 4.82 -8.49 -6.74
CA GLY A 78 6.24 -8.82 -6.55
C GLY A 78 7.22 -7.76 -7.07
N ALA A 79 6.74 -6.69 -7.72
CA ALA A 79 7.59 -5.55 -8.05
C ALA A 79 8.09 -4.85 -6.76
N GLN A 80 9.33 -4.39 -6.80
CA GLN A 80 9.93 -3.64 -5.70
C GLN A 80 9.72 -2.14 -5.91
N VAL A 81 9.64 -1.41 -4.79
CA VAL A 81 9.49 0.04 -4.76
C VAL A 81 10.39 0.61 -3.68
N THR A 82 10.70 1.90 -3.77
CA THR A 82 11.58 2.58 -2.82
C THR A 82 10.77 3.47 -1.89
N LEU A 83 10.96 3.34 -0.58
CA LEU A 83 10.47 4.30 0.40
C LEU A 83 11.30 5.60 0.29
N ILE A 84 10.62 6.74 0.17
CA ILE A 84 11.23 8.07 0.11
C ILE A 84 10.67 8.92 1.26
N GLY A 85 11.54 9.30 2.20
CA GLY A 85 11.18 10.11 3.36
C GLY A 85 11.75 9.56 4.64
#